data_AF-A0A6I3WI78-F1
#
_entry.id   AF-A0A6I3WI78-F1
#
_cell.length_a   1.000
_cell.length_b   1.000
_cell.length_c   1.000
_cell.angle_alpha   90.00
_cell.angle_beta   90.00
_cell.angle_gamma   90.00
#
_symmetry.space_group_name_H-M   'P 1'
#
loop_
_entity.id
_entity.type
_entity.pdbx_description
1 polymer ?
#
loop_
_entity_poly.entity_id
_entity_poly.type
_entity_poly.pdbx_seq_one_letter_code
_entity_poly.pdbx_strand_id
1 'polypeptide(L)'
;MSVLNRQSVLELRIFAPKLEKYSDRQIEVAQTWALHFSVPPSRLTSFIENYLNSTVHTRCWCVTLPSTSDQKRPVLARVGDHLQYFDGHQVKACKIVSKDRVHKKKPTARVAQQLLLRFEKRWYSDVLLTSFCKLAGERAKALSVEDLGCFNRRGYDSTVSNNRYFSPRTRFYLTQIGSTLKQFCQCLDQELLFAIRSAQCPSPKLYNWLAQGDRKRRLQALKAQPVLIPLLVLVDQWPWPWDGQQQVYMNCPWDDLQECRPNWSDDGSLIIAQECLIGRIADAGLPLTDTLAWLLQAPRTAVRYLGQQRVFDTGSALTRINREGPEGPWHRLLLGASLGNRRPHKKAHWISFFALLDKIPYQLREQTQDWNRLLSGCPTDWSDPSWPQIADDLRDLNELFNNIDQSYGPDACEALKKLKSFIGTATYHQIVSLVDAFHLAMIDIREALDAADSQTKTDSLTPWRPLLISNDTSLISPNGLQIVELKCPADLYAEHRALGHCIDGYDYSAYRGNCRLFSVRENGQSLTSAEIQMNESAWGETLEKLTPKHLVTTQLRGLRNRTPKPGSRVDRAYQWFWAKIKSGELAINLEWPDQTLSMSRYTNRNRKQLHAQACAEWINQRLSKT
;
A
#
# COMPACT_ATOMS: atom_id res chain seq x y z
N MET A 1 -39.36 -11.05 20.30
CA MET A 1 -38.19 -11.76 19.71
C MET A 1 -37.75 -12.81 20.73
N SER A 2 -37.90 -14.11 20.45
CA SER A 2 -37.56 -15.16 21.43
C SER A 2 -36.04 -15.18 21.66
N VAL A 3 -35.62 -14.96 22.90
CA VAL A 3 -34.23 -15.18 23.32
C VAL A 3 -33.93 -16.66 23.11
N LEU A 4 -32.88 -16.98 22.36
CA LEU A 4 -32.44 -18.36 22.16
C LEU A 4 -31.87 -18.85 23.50
N ASN A 5 -32.57 -19.76 24.18
CA ASN A 5 -32.04 -20.44 25.35
C ASN A 5 -31.29 -21.71 24.91
N ARG A 6 -30.26 -22.12 25.66
CA ARG A 6 -29.59 -23.41 25.43
C ARG A 6 -30.60 -24.54 25.54
N GLN A 7 -30.54 -25.48 24.59
CA GLN A 7 -31.37 -26.69 24.60
C GLN A 7 -30.59 -27.84 25.20
N SER A 8 -31.29 -28.80 25.81
CA SER A 8 -30.65 -30.01 26.30
C SER A 8 -30.05 -30.80 25.13
N VAL A 9 -28.85 -31.37 25.31
CA VAL A 9 -28.22 -32.24 24.31
C VAL A 9 -29.12 -33.43 23.96
N LEU A 10 -29.87 -33.94 24.94
CA LEU A 10 -30.82 -35.03 24.74
C LEU A 10 -31.96 -34.63 23.79
N GLU A 11 -32.54 -33.44 23.99
CA GLU A 11 -33.59 -32.89 23.12
C GLU A 11 -33.07 -32.69 21.70
N LEU A 12 -31.86 -32.13 21.55
CA LEU A 12 -31.24 -31.94 20.24
C LEU A 12 -31.04 -33.25 19.48
N ARG A 13 -30.69 -34.36 20.17
CA ARG A 13 -30.57 -35.68 19.55
C ARG A 13 -31.93 -36.25 19.13
N ILE A 14 -32.98 -36.01 19.90
CA ILE A 14 -34.35 -36.40 19.54
C ILE A 14 -34.78 -35.69 18.24
N PHE A 15 -34.52 -34.39 18.13
CA PHE A 15 -34.87 -33.60 16.93
C PHE A 15 -33.93 -33.84 15.74
N ALA A 16 -32.70 -34.28 16.00
CA ALA A 16 -31.67 -34.51 14.98
C ALA A 16 -30.83 -35.76 15.32
N PRO A 17 -31.32 -36.98 14.98
CA PRO A 17 -30.66 -38.24 15.33
C PRO A 17 -29.22 -38.37 14.82
N LYS A 18 -28.88 -37.65 13.73
CA LYS A 18 -27.50 -37.61 13.18
C LYS A 18 -26.48 -37.01 14.14
N LEU A 19 -26.91 -36.37 15.23
CA LEU A 19 -26.05 -35.82 16.27
C LEU A 19 -25.53 -36.87 17.26
N GLU A 20 -26.06 -38.10 17.26
CA GLU A 20 -25.61 -39.19 18.14
C GLU A 20 -24.12 -39.53 17.98
N LYS A 21 -23.57 -39.32 16.77
CA LYS A 21 -22.14 -39.56 16.49
C LYS A 21 -21.20 -38.51 17.10
N TYR A 22 -21.72 -37.45 17.72
CA TYR A 22 -20.95 -36.38 18.33
C TYR A 22 -21.07 -36.39 19.85
N SER A 23 -19.97 -36.08 20.54
CA SER A 23 -19.96 -36.00 22.00
C SER A 23 -20.75 -34.80 22.50
N ASP A 24 -21.24 -34.89 23.75
CA ASP A 24 -22.02 -33.81 24.38
C ASP A 24 -21.25 -32.49 24.37
N ARG A 25 -19.94 -32.55 24.62
CA ARG A 25 -19.04 -31.38 24.54
C ARG A 25 -19.00 -30.75 23.15
N GLN A 26 -19.01 -31.54 22.08
CA GLN A 26 -19.03 -31.00 20.71
C GLN A 26 -20.35 -30.28 20.43
N ILE A 27 -21.47 -30.88 20.86
CA ILE A 27 -22.81 -30.31 20.69
C ILE A 27 -22.94 -29.00 21.49
N GLU A 28 -22.47 -28.95 22.73
CA GLU A 28 -22.44 -27.73 23.56
C GLU A 28 -21.60 -26.60 22.96
N VAL A 29 -20.44 -26.93 22.37
CA VAL A 29 -19.62 -25.94 21.65
C VAL A 29 -20.36 -25.42 20.42
N ALA A 30 -21.02 -26.29 19.66
CA ALA A 30 -21.83 -25.88 18.51
C ALA A 30 -23.01 -24.98 18.91
N GLN A 31 -23.70 -25.30 20.02
CA GLN A 31 -24.74 -24.43 20.60
C GLN A 31 -24.18 -23.06 21.00
N THR A 32 -22.99 -23.02 21.60
CA THR A 32 -22.32 -21.76 21.96
C THR A 32 -22.10 -20.87 20.72
N TRP A 33 -21.72 -21.46 19.59
CA TRP A 33 -21.58 -20.71 18.35
C TRP A 33 -22.92 -20.33 17.72
N ALA A 34 -23.93 -21.19 17.81
CA ALA A 34 -25.28 -20.85 17.34
C ALA A 34 -25.84 -19.62 18.08
N LEU A 35 -25.61 -19.54 19.40
CA LEU A 35 -25.94 -18.39 20.24
C LEU A 35 -25.13 -17.15 19.81
N HIS A 36 -23.82 -17.29 19.66
CA HIS A 36 -22.95 -16.20 19.22
C HIS A 36 -23.40 -15.58 17.90
N PHE A 37 -23.79 -16.42 16.92
CA PHE A 37 -24.27 -15.96 15.62
C PHE A 37 -25.76 -15.63 15.59
N SER A 38 -26.48 -15.70 16.72
CA SER A 38 -27.93 -15.44 16.78
C SER A 38 -28.72 -16.28 15.76
N VAL A 39 -28.38 -17.56 15.65
CA VAL A 39 -29.08 -18.52 14.77
C VAL A 39 -30.52 -18.70 15.27
N PRO A 40 -31.56 -18.55 14.42
CA PRO A 40 -32.95 -18.73 14.85
C PRO A 40 -33.23 -20.14 15.40
N PRO A 41 -34.16 -20.31 16.36
CA PRO A 41 -34.49 -21.62 16.92
C PRO A 41 -34.84 -22.67 15.85
N SER A 42 -35.60 -22.27 14.83
CA SER A 42 -36.00 -23.13 13.71
C SER A 42 -34.85 -23.67 12.86
N ARG A 43 -33.66 -23.08 13.00
CA ARG A 43 -32.45 -23.40 12.22
C ARG A 43 -31.32 -23.96 13.09
N LEU A 44 -31.56 -24.14 14.40
CA LEU A 44 -30.54 -24.53 15.38
C LEU A 44 -29.96 -25.92 15.11
N THR A 45 -30.81 -26.93 14.95
CA THR A 45 -30.38 -28.31 14.67
C THR A 45 -29.60 -28.40 13.36
N SER A 46 -30.10 -27.76 12.30
CA SER A 46 -29.41 -27.70 11.00
C SER A 46 -28.06 -26.97 11.08
N PHE A 47 -27.94 -25.92 11.89
CA PHE A 47 -26.68 -25.23 12.12
C PHE A 47 -25.68 -26.14 12.85
N ILE A 48 -26.10 -26.78 13.94
CA ILE A 48 -25.25 -27.67 14.75
C ILE A 48 -24.75 -28.84 13.88
N GLU A 49 -25.65 -29.49 13.15
CA GLU A 49 -25.28 -30.56 12.23
C GLU A 49 -24.27 -30.09 11.19
N ASN A 50 -24.51 -28.94 10.54
CA ASN A 50 -23.62 -28.42 9.50
C ASN A 50 -22.24 -28.04 10.06
N TYR A 51 -22.21 -27.31 11.17
CA TYR A 51 -20.99 -26.88 11.84
C TYR A 51 -20.17 -28.10 12.27
N LEU A 52 -20.78 -29.06 12.96
CA LEU A 52 -20.09 -30.27 13.39
C LEU A 52 -19.58 -31.07 12.19
N ASN A 53 -20.42 -31.34 11.18
CA ASN A 53 -20.01 -32.05 9.96
C ASN A 53 -18.85 -31.36 9.21
N SER A 54 -18.82 -30.02 9.21
CA SER A 54 -17.78 -29.24 8.53
C SER A 54 -16.47 -29.18 9.32
N THR A 55 -16.55 -29.29 10.65
CA THR A 55 -15.40 -29.20 11.56
C THR A 55 -14.78 -30.54 11.95
N VAL A 56 -15.42 -31.68 11.63
CA VAL A 56 -14.84 -33.04 11.84
C VAL A 56 -13.51 -33.22 11.10
N HIS A 57 -13.36 -32.56 9.95
CA HIS A 57 -12.18 -32.68 9.12
C HIS A 57 -11.56 -31.31 8.86
N THR A 58 -10.24 -31.25 8.96
CA THR A 58 -9.48 -30.03 8.72
C THR A 58 -9.48 -29.60 7.25
N ARG A 59 -9.92 -30.48 6.33
CA ARG A 59 -9.88 -30.28 4.87
C ARG A 59 -8.46 -29.95 4.37
N CYS A 60 -7.46 -30.32 5.17
CA CYS A 60 -6.05 -30.17 4.90
C CYS A 60 -5.39 -31.54 5.05
N TRP A 61 -4.78 -32.05 3.99
CA TRP A 61 -4.11 -33.35 4.02
C TRP A 61 -3.04 -33.44 2.93
N CYS A 62 -2.07 -34.33 3.12
CA CYS A 62 -0.99 -34.59 2.19
C CYS A 62 -0.82 -36.11 2.00
N VAL A 63 -0.68 -36.56 0.75
CA VAL A 63 -0.55 -37.97 0.36
C VAL A 63 0.61 -38.11 -0.64
N THR A 64 1.66 -38.82 -0.23
CA THR A 64 2.72 -39.26 -1.13
C THR A 64 2.19 -40.34 -2.06
N LEU A 65 2.51 -40.23 -3.34
CA LEU A 65 2.07 -41.15 -4.38
C LEU A 65 3.15 -42.19 -4.66
N PRO A 66 2.76 -43.37 -5.16
CA PRO A 66 3.73 -44.37 -5.60
C PRO A 66 4.61 -43.79 -6.70
N SER A 67 5.92 -44.04 -6.64
CA SER A 67 6.88 -43.66 -7.66
C SER A 67 7.71 -44.88 -8.04
N THR A 68 8.12 -44.97 -9.30
CA THR A 68 9.08 -45.97 -9.79
C THR A 68 10.53 -45.57 -9.50
N SER A 69 10.77 -44.34 -9.02
CA SER A 69 12.08 -43.82 -8.67
C SER A 69 12.13 -43.39 -7.20
N ASP A 70 13.13 -43.87 -6.46
CA ASP A 70 13.32 -43.52 -5.04
C ASP A 70 13.66 -42.03 -4.82
N GLN A 71 14.20 -41.34 -5.83
CA GLN A 71 14.67 -39.95 -5.70
C GLN A 71 13.56 -38.91 -5.85
N LYS A 72 12.47 -39.22 -6.55
CA LYS A 72 11.37 -38.26 -6.82
C LYS A 72 10.06 -38.90 -6.43
N ARG A 73 9.47 -38.44 -5.32
CA ARG A 73 8.19 -38.92 -4.81
C ARG A 73 7.09 -37.90 -5.11
N PRO A 74 6.24 -38.14 -6.13
CA PRO A 74 5.13 -37.25 -6.40
C PRO A 74 4.23 -37.16 -5.18
N VAL A 75 3.65 -35.98 -4.93
CA VAL A 75 2.85 -35.76 -3.74
C VAL A 75 1.63 -34.90 -4.07
N LEU A 76 0.49 -35.30 -3.53
CA LEU A 76 -0.78 -34.59 -3.66
C LEU A 76 -1.21 -34.06 -2.29
N ALA A 77 -1.45 -32.76 -2.20
CA ALA A 77 -1.94 -32.11 -1.00
C ALA A 77 -3.23 -31.36 -1.27
N ARG A 78 -4.14 -31.38 -0.31
CA ARG A 78 -5.33 -30.53 -0.27
C ARG A 78 -5.14 -29.46 0.80
N VAL A 79 -5.46 -28.22 0.45
CA VAL A 79 -5.57 -27.08 1.36
C VAL A 79 -6.91 -26.41 1.11
N GLY A 80 -7.93 -26.81 1.87
CA GLY A 80 -9.29 -26.27 1.74
C GLY A 80 -9.93 -26.60 0.40
N ASP A 81 -10.16 -25.56 -0.41
CA ASP A 81 -10.68 -25.62 -1.78
C ASP A 81 -9.56 -25.65 -2.84
N HIS A 82 -8.30 -25.88 -2.44
CA HIS A 82 -7.18 -26.03 -3.36
C HIS A 82 -6.57 -27.43 -3.28
N LEU A 83 -6.18 -27.94 -4.44
CA LEU A 83 -5.38 -29.15 -4.58
C LEU A 83 -4.02 -28.75 -5.16
N GLN A 84 -2.93 -29.18 -4.54
CA GLN A 84 -1.57 -28.93 -4.96
C GLN A 84 -0.87 -30.24 -5.26
N TYR A 85 -0.19 -30.30 -6.39
CA TYR A 85 0.48 -31.49 -6.89
C TYR A 85 1.94 -31.17 -7.18
N PHE A 86 2.83 -32.03 -6.72
CA PHE A 86 4.22 -32.07 -7.15
C PHE A 86 4.42 -33.32 -8.02
N ASP A 87 4.82 -33.13 -9.27
CA ASP A 87 5.00 -34.20 -10.25
C ASP A 87 6.38 -34.88 -10.19
N GLY A 88 7.20 -34.52 -9.20
CA GLY A 88 8.60 -34.92 -9.11
C GLY A 88 9.57 -33.85 -9.63
N HIS A 89 9.07 -32.82 -10.32
CA HIS A 89 9.87 -31.71 -10.83
C HIS A 89 9.24 -30.36 -10.47
N GLN A 90 7.98 -30.15 -10.81
CA GLN A 90 7.27 -28.89 -10.66
C GLN A 90 6.12 -29.01 -9.67
N VAL A 91 5.79 -27.88 -9.06
CA VAL A 91 4.61 -27.74 -8.22
C VAL A 91 3.51 -27.02 -8.97
N LYS A 92 2.32 -27.59 -8.94
CA LYS A 92 1.12 -27.14 -9.65
C LYS A 92 -0.05 -27.10 -8.67
N ALA A 93 -1.04 -26.24 -8.91
CA ALA A 93 -2.25 -26.24 -8.10
C ALA A 93 -3.51 -25.95 -8.92
N CYS A 94 -4.65 -26.40 -8.41
CA CYS A 94 -5.96 -26.14 -8.99
C CYS A 94 -6.98 -25.85 -7.88
N LYS A 95 -7.98 -25.04 -8.23
CA LYS A 95 -9.15 -24.82 -7.38
C LYS A 95 -10.16 -25.96 -7.59
N ILE A 96 -10.68 -26.48 -6.48
CA ILE A 96 -11.67 -27.55 -6.43
C ILE A 96 -13.03 -26.99 -5.99
N VAL A 97 -14.09 -27.50 -6.59
CA VAL A 97 -15.48 -27.15 -6.25
C VAL A 97 -16.24 -28.39 -5.74
N SER A 98 -17.39 -28.19 -5.11
CA SER A 98 -18.20 -29.30 -4.55
C SER A 98 -18.52 -30.40 -5.57
N LYS A 99 -18.72 -30.04 -6.85
CA LYS A 99 -18.98 -30.97 -7.95
C LYS A 99 -17.80 -31.92 -8.23
N ASP A 100 -16.59 -31.54 -7.85
CA ASP A 100 -15.39 -32.36 -8.07
C ASP A 100 -15.31 -33.57 -7.13
N ARG A 101 -16.11 -33.60 -6.05
CA ARG A 101 -16.18 -34.72 -5.09
C ARG A 101 -14.82 -35.11 -4.49
N VAL A 102 -13.94 -34.14 -4.24
CA VAL A 102 -12.64 -34.38 -3.60
C VAL A 102 -12.83 -34.67 -2.10
N HIS A 103 -12.20 -35.74 -1.61
CA HIS A 103 -12.34 -36.20 -0.23
C HIS A 103 -11.90 -35.14 0.81
N LYS A 104 -12.74 -34.89 1.81
CA LYS A 104 -12.43 -33.99 2.94
C LYS A 104 -11.40 -34.60 3.90
N LYS A 105 -11.45 -35.92 4.08
CA LYS A 105 -10.45 -36.73 4.81
C LYS A 105 -9.30 -37.13 3.88
N LYS A 106 -8.12 -37.37 4.45
CA LYS A 106 -6.95 -37.90 3.74
C LYS A 106 -7.32 -39.22 3.02
N PRO A 107 -7.26 -39.28 1.67
CA PRO A 107 -7.53 -40.50 0.92
C PRO A 107 -6.33 -41.46 0.95
N THR A 108 -6.54 -42.69 0.46
CA THR A 108 -5.43 -43.64 0.19
C THR A 108 -4.64 -43.20 -1.04
N ALA A 109 -3.40 -43.69 -1.19
CA ALA A 109 -2.53 -43.35 -2.32
C ALA A 109 -3.18 -43.69 -3.68
N ARG A 110 -3.84 -44.85 -3.79
CA ARG A 110 -4.56 -45.27 -5.01
C ARG A 110 -5.69 -44.30 -5.39
N VAL A 111 -6.47 -43.84 -4.41
CA VAL A 111 -7.55 -42.87 -4.64
C VAL A 111 -7.00 -41.50 -5.00
N ALA A 112 -5.91 -41.07 -4.36
CA ALA A 112 -5.22 -39.82 -4.70
C ALA A 112 -4.68 -39.83 -6.15
N GLN A 113 -4.15 -40.97 -6.61
CA GLN A 113 -3.70 -41.13 -7.99
C GLN A 113 -4.85 -41.04 -9.00
N GLN A 114 -6.01 -41.65 -8.71
CA GLN A 114 -7.21 -41.51 -9.55
C GLN A 114 -7.73 -40.07 -9.60
N LEU A 115 -7.59 -39.30 -8.52
CA LEU A 115 -7.97 -37.89 -8.52
C LEU A 115 -7.11 -37.08 -9.49
N LEU A 116 -5.79 -37.34 -9.58
CA LEU A 116 -4.90 -36.59 -10.49
C LEU A 116 -5.38 -36.62 -11.94
N LEU A 117 -5.79 -37.79 -12.44
CA LEU A 117 -6.29 -37.98 -13.80
C LEU A 117 -7.51 -37.09 -14.12
N ARG A 118 -8.28 -36.69 -13.10
CA ARG A 118 -9.46 -35.82 -13.25
C ARG A 118 -9.12 -34.34 -13.37
N PHE A 119 -7.90 -33.93 -13.01
CA PHE A 119 -7.49 -32.52 -12.91
C PHE A 119 -6.35 -32.14 -13.86
N GLU A 120 -5.91 -33.04 -14.74
CA GLU A 120 -4.74 -32.87 -15.61
C GLU A 120 -4.71 -31.54 -16.39
N LYS A 121 -5.87 -31.02 -16.79
CA LYS A 121 -6.02 -29.76 -17.53
C LYS A 121 -6.44 -28.55 -16.68
N ARG A 122 -6.36 -28.59 -15.35
CA ARG A 122 -6.89 -27.55 -14.44
C ARG A 122 -5.84 -26.88 -13.55
N TRP A 123 -4.56 -27.15 -13.78
CA TRP A 123 -3.45 -26.78 -12.92
C TRP A 123 -2.96 -25.32 -13.06
N TYR A 124 -3.86 -24.35 -12.91
CA TYR A 124 -3.57 -22.92 -13.15
C TYR A 124 -3.74 -22.03 -11.90
N SER A 125 -3.92 -22.61 -10.72
CA SER A 125 -4.11 -21.85 -9.47
C SER A 125 -2.81 -21.66 -8.71
N ASP A 126 -2.81 -20.69 -7.80
CA ASP A 126 -1.64 -20.39 -6.96
C ASP A 126 -1.28 -21.53 -6.02
N VAL A 127 0.01 -21.79 -5.90
CA VAL A 127 0.60 -22.78 -5.00
C VAL A 127 1.05 -22.11 -3.70
N LEU A 128 1.04 -22.87 -2.61
CA LEU A 128 1.61 -22.50 -1.31
C LEU A 128 2.80 -23.38 -0.97
N LEU A 129 3.91 -22.75 -0.58
CA LEU A 129 5.07 -23.41 0.05
C LEU A 129 5.27 -23.00 1.51
N THR A 130 4.51 -22.02 2.01
CA THR A 130 4.57 -21.52 3.38
C THR A 130 3.20 -21.07 3.89
N SER A 131 2.93 -21.29 5.18
CA SER A 131 1.74 -20.78 5.87
C SER A 131 1.87 -19.31 6.32
N PHE A 132 3.05 -18.70 6.18
CA PHE A 132 3.33 -17.32 6.59
C PHE A 132 3.05 -16.27 5.49
N CYS A 133 2.30 -16.63 4.45
CA CYS A 133 1.95 -15.72 3.36
C CYS A 133 0.48 -15.28 3.42
N LYS A 134 0.17 -14.15 2.77
CA LYS A 134 -1.19 -13.57 2.71
C LYS A 134 -2.21 -14.59 2.20
N LEU A 135 -1.90 -15.29 1.12
CA LEU A 135 -2.78 -16.28 0.50
C LEU A 135 -3.11 -17.45 1.46
N ALA A 136 -2.15 -17.91 2.27
CA ALA A 136 -2.43 -18.92 3.30
C ALA A 136 -3.39 -18.38 4.38
N GLY A 137 -3.23 -17.11 4.77
CA GLY A 137 -4.14 -16.41 5.68
C GLY A 137 -5.56 -16.28 5.12
N GLU A 138 -5.68 -15.88 3.85
CA GLU A 138 -6.96 -15.80 3.15
C GLU A 138 -7.66 -17.16 3.07
N ARG A 139 -6.91 -18.22 2.74
CA ARG A 139 -7.45 -19.60 2.72
C ARG A 139 -7.87 -20.08 4.11
N ALA A 140 -7.10 -19.78 5.15
CA ALA A 140 -7.46 -20.12 6.53
C ALA A 140 -8.75 -19.39 6.96
N LYS A 141 -8.89 -18.10 6.59
CA LYS A 141 -10.12 -17.34 6.82
C LYS A 141 -11.29 -17.96 6.05
N ALA A 142 -11.12 -18.27 4.76
CA ALA A 142 -12.15 -18.93 3.95
C ALA A 142 -12.61 -20.25 4.56
N LEU A 143 -11.68 -21.08 5.06
CA LEU A 143 -12.01 -22.35 5.73
C LEU A 143 -12.86 -22.16 7.00
N SER A 144 -12.56 -21.13 7.78
CA SER A 144 -13.34 -20.77 8.97
C SER A 144 -14.73 -20.22 8.62
N VAL A 145 -14.88 -19.56 7.47
CA VAL A 145 -16.19 -19.12 6.96
C VAL A 145 -16.98 -20.32 6.44
N GLU A 146 -16.34 -21.23 5.71
CA GLU A 146 -16.98 -22.44 5.20
C GLU A 146 -17.53 -23.35 6.31
N ASP A 147 -16.95 -23.34 7.51
CA ASP A 147 -17.49 -24.06 8.67
C ASP A 147 -18.95 -23.68 8.97
N LEU A 148 -19.33 -22.44 8.67
CA LEU A 148 -20.67 -21.91 8.88
C LEU A 148 -21.62 -22.21 7.71
N GLY A 149 -21.11 -22.64 6.55
CA GLY A 149 -21.92 -22.97 5.37
C GLY A 149 -22.95 -21.90 4.98
N CYS A 150 -24.20 -22.30 4.77
CA CYS A 150 -25.31 -21.40 4.41
C CYS A 150 -25.81 -20.51 5.56
N PHE A 151 -25.21 -20.61 6.75
CA PHE A 151 -25.52 -19.76 7.90
C PHE A 151 -24.64 -18.52 7.97
N ASN A 152 -23.66 -18.40 7.05
CA ASN A 152 -22.95 -17.15 6.82
C ASN A 152 -23.90 -16.12 6.17
N ARG A 153 -24.57 -15.28 6.97
CA ARG A 153 -25.31 -14.11 6.48
C ARG A 153 -24.33 -13.06 5.92
N ARG A 154 -24.69 -12.40 4.81
CA ARG A 154 -23.99 -11.19 4.34
C ARG A 154 -23.97 -10.19 5.51
N GLY A 155 -22.81 -9.97 6.12
CA GLY A 155 -22.64 -9.15 7.31
C GLY A 155 -21.86 -9.79 8.46
N TYR A 156 -21.67 -11.13 8.49
CA TYR A 156 -20.67 -11.74 9.38
C TYR A 156 -19.28 -11.59 8.77
N ASP A 157 -18.80 -10.35 8.69
CA ASP A 157 -17.40 -10.12 8.42
C ASP A 157 -16.56 -10.37 9.68
N SER A 158 -15.24 -10.38 9.51
CA SER A 158 -14.28 -10.26 10.61
C SER A 158 -14.34 -8.87 11.28
N THR A 159 -15.53 -8.33 11.48
CA THR A 159 -15.79 -7.17 12.32
C THR A 159 -15.49 -7.55 13.78
N VAL A 160 -15.22 -6.56 14.62
CA VAL A 160 -14.74 -6.75 16.00
C VAL A 160 -15.63 -7.70 16.81
N SER A 161 -16.94 -7.74 16.54
CA SER A 161 -17.91 -8.58 17.24
C SER A 161 -17.74 -10.09 17.03
N ASN A 162 -17.31 -10.54 15.85
CA ASN A 162 -17.19 -11.98 15.52
C ASN A 162 -15.77 -12.54 15.68
N ASN A 163 -14.81 -11.71 16.11
CA ASN A 163 -13.41 -12.13 16.26
C ASN A 163 -13.22 -13.25 17.28
N ARG A 164 -14.14 -13.41 18.23
CA ARG A 164 -14.13 -14.51 19.20
C ARG A 164 -14.19 -15.89 18.52
N TYR A 165 -14.87 -15.99 17.39
CA TYR A 165 -14.90 -17.20 16.57
C TYR A 165 -13.77 -17.21 15.53
N PHE A 166 -13.68 -16.16 14.70
CA PHE A 166 -12.81 -16.18 13.53
C PHE A 166 -11.33 -16.16 13.87
N SER A 167 -10.89 -15.48 14.93
CA SER A 167 -9.46 -15.40 15.27
C SER A 167 -8.90 -16.78 15.71
N PRO A 168 -9.50 -17.49 16.68
CA PRO A 168 -9.08 -18.85 17.02
C PRO A 168 -9.20 -19.84 15.86
N ARG A 169 -10.31 -19.81 15.10
CA ARG A 169 -10.52 -20.75 13.97
C ARG A 169 -9.53 -20.51 12.83
N THR A 170 -9.26 -19.27 12.48
CA THR A 170 -8.25 -18.94 11.45
C THR A 170 -6.87 -19.40 11.89
N ARG A 171 -6.48 -19.19 13.15
CA ARG A 171 -5.20 -19.70 13.69
C ARG A 171 -5.14 -21.23 13.66
N PHE A 172 -6.22 -21.91 14.03
CA PHE A 172 -6.31 -23.36 13.92
C PHE A 172 -6.05 -23.84 12.48
N TYR A 173 -6.72 -23.25 11.48
CA TYR A 173 -6.52 -23.62 10.08
C TYR A 173 -5.12 -23.28 9.57
N LEU A 174 -4.53 -22.15 9.97
CA LEU A 174 -3.14 -21.83 9.65
C LEU A 174 -2.17 -22.92 10.13
N THR A 175 -2.37 -23.46 11.34
CA THR A 175 -1.58 -24.59 11.85
C THR A 175 -1.77 -25.85 11.01
N GLN A 176 -3.00 -26.16 10.59
CA GLN A 176 -3.29 -27.33 9.74
C GLN A 176 -2.68 -27.19 8.34
N ILE A 177 -2.74 -26.00 7.76
CA ILE A 177 -2.08 -25.65 6.49
C ILE A 177 -0.56 -25.83 6.66
N GLY A 178 0.04 -25.27 7.72
CA GLY A 178 1.46 -25.41 8.00
C GLY A 178 1.91 -26.87 8.14
N SER A 179 1.16 -27.70 8.85
CA SER A 179 1.43 -29.14 8.99
C SER A 179 1.37 -29.88 7.64
N THR A 180 0.36 -29.56 6.83
CA THR A 180 0.19 -30.13 5.49
C THR A 180 1.33 -29.74 4.57
N LEU A 181 1.71 -28.45 4.56
CA LEU A 181 2.83 -27.93 3.77
C LEU A 181 4.18 -28.47 4.24
N LYS A 182 4.37 -28.74 5.54
CA LYS A 182 5.57 -29.41 6.04
C LYS A 182 5.76 -30.78 5.40
N GLN A 183 4.70 -31.61 5.37
CA GLN A 183 4.74 -32.93 4.72
C GLN A 183 4.95 -32.81 3.21
N PHE A 184 4.29 -31.83 2.57
CA PHE A 184 4.44 -31.58 1.14
C PHE A 184 5.89 -31.20 0.79
N CYS A 185 6.44 -30.19 1.45
CA CYS A 185 7.81 -29.69 1.23
C CYS A 185 8.91 -30.71 1.54
N GLN A 186 8.65 -31.72 2.37
CA GLN A 186 9.59 -32.83 2.58
C GLN A 186 9.79 -33.70 1.33
N CYS A 187 8.83 -33.72 0.42
CA CYS A 187 8.91 -34.48 -0.83
C CYS A 187 9.56 -33.69 -1.98
N LEU A 188 9.70 -32.37 -1.83
CA LEU A 188 10.30 -31.49 -2.82
C LEU A 188 11.83 -31.59 -2.79
N ASP A 189 12.48 -31.04 -3.80
CA ASP A 189 13.94 -30.94 -3.84
C ASP A 189 14.44 -29.99 -2.73
N GLN A 190 15.22 -30.54 -1.80
CA GLN A 190 15.68 -29.81 -0.63
C GLN A 190 16.72 -28.74 -0.97
N GLU A 191 17.52 -28.92 -2.03
CA GLU A 191 18.49 -27.90 -2.44
C GLU A 191 17.76 -26.69 -3.03
N LEU A 192 16.74 -26.92 -3.87
CA LEU A 192 15.94 -25.82 -4.44
C LEU A 192 15.15 -25.10 -3.34
N LEU A 193 14.55 -25.85 -2.41
CA LEU A 193 13.87 -25.26 -1.26
C LEU A 193 14.82 -24.44 -0.38
N PHE A 194 16.04 -24.92 -0.16
CA PHE A 194 17.06 -24.16 0.56
C PHE A 194 17.38 -22.87 -0.18
N ALA A 195 17.65 -22.93 -1.49
CA ALA A 195 18.01 -21.76 -2.30
C ALA A 195 16.95 -20.65 -2.26
N ILE A 196 15.66 -20.99 -2.46
CA ILE A 196 14.58 -19.99 -2.43
C ILE A 196 14.36 -19.41 -1.03
N ARG A 197 14.59 -20.20 0.03
CA ARG A 197 14.51 -19.74 1.43
C ARG A 197 15.69 -18.84 1.79
N SER A 198 16.89 -19.16 1.33
CA SER A 198 18.09 -18.32 1.49
C SER A 198 17.93 -16.97 0.80
N ALA A 199 17.27 -16.94 -0.36
CA ALA A 199 16.87 -15.71 -1.04
C ALA A 199 15.66 -15.01 -0.39
N GLN A 200 15.12 -15.52 0.73
CA GLN A 200 13.93 -15.00 1.41
C GLN A 200 12.68 -14.90 0.50
N CYS A 201 12.62 -15.75 -0.53
CA CYS A 201 11.54 -15.79 -1.51
C CYS A 201 11.00 -17.21 -1.63
N PRO A 202 10.25 -17.75 -0.64
CA PRO A 202 9.67 -19.09 -0.68
C PRO A 202 8.47 -19.16 -1.65
N SER A 203 8.65 -18.68 -2.88
CA SER A 203 7.65 -18.63 -3.93
C SER A 203 7.68 -19.91 -4.77
N PRO A 204 6.51 -20.51 -5.06
CA PRO A 204 6.41 -21.60 -5.99
C PRO A 204 6.80 -21.24 -7.43
N LYS A 205 6.55 -19.99 -7.89
CA LYS A 205 7.00 -19.52 -9.21
C LYS A 205 8.52 -19.63 -9.31
N LEU A 206 9.25 -19.16 -8.29
CA LEU A 206 10.71 -19.24 -8.23
C LEU A 206 11.22 -20.69 -8.08
N TYR A 207 10.54 -21.52 -7.29
CA TYR A 207 10.86 -22.95 -7.20
C TYR A 207 10.75 -23.63 -8.57
N ASN A 208 9.63 -23.43 -9.27
CA ASN A 208 9.40 -24.02 -10.59
C ASN A 208 10.40 -23.49 -11.61
N TRP A 209 10.74 -22.20 -11.55
CA TRP A 209 11.79 -21.62 -12.38
C TRP A 209 13.14 -22.31 -12.15
N LEU A 210 13.56 -22.57 -10.91
CA LEU A 210 14.80 -23.31 -10.66
C LEU A 210 14.75 -24.78 -11.10
N ALA A 211 13.57 -25.40 -11.01
CA ALA A 211 13.36 -26.80 -11.35
C ALA A 211 13.26 -27.06 -12.87
N GLN A 212 13.04 -26.00 -13.65
CA GLN A 212 13.00 -26.00 -15.11
C GLN A 212 14.36 -25.60 -15.68
N GLY A 213 14.72 -26.09 -16.87
CA GLY A 213 15.95 -25.69 -17.57
C GLY A 213 17.25 -26.21 -16.94
N ASP A 214 18.35 -25.46 -17.13
CA ASP A 214 19.66 -25.80 -16.54
C ASP A 214 19.68 -25.38 -15.06
N ARG A 215 19.31 -26.32 -14.20
CA ARG A 215 19.32 -26.17 -12.73
C ARG A 215 20.60 -25.53 -12.20
N LYS A 216 21.77 -25.95 -12.71
CA LYS A 216 23.06 -25.50 -12.17
C LYS A 216 23.25 -24.02 -12.47
N ARG A 217 23.01 -23.60 -13.71
CA ARG A 217 23.11 -22.20 -14.13
C ARG A 217 22.07 -21.32 -13.45
N ARG A 218 20.81 -21.77 -13.34
CA ARG A 218 19.75 -21.02 -12.64
C ARG A 218 20.03 -20.83 -11.15
N LEU A 219 20.55 -21.85 -10.46
CA LEU A 219 21.02 -21.72 -9.07
C LEU A 219 22.19 -20.73 -8.94
N GLN A 220 23.13 -20.74 -9.89
CA GLN A 220 24.23 -19.77 -9.92
C GLN A 220 23.70 -18.35 -10.15
N ALA A 221 22.76 -18.16 -11.06
CA ALA A 221 22.13 -16.86 -11.33
C ALA A 221 21.41 -16.31 -10.08
N LEU A 222 20.62 -17.15 -9.39
CA LEU A 222 19.95 -16.75 -8.15
C LEU A 222 20.96 -16.39 -7.05
N LYS A 223 22.06 -17.14 -6.91
CA LYS A 223 23.13 -16.82 -5.94
C LYS A 223 23.85 -15.52 -6.27
N ALA A 224 24.08 -15.24 -7.55
CA ALA A 224 24.75 -14.02 -8.01
C ALA A 224 23.85 -12.78 -7.92
N GLN A 225 22.54 -12.94 -8.06
CA GLN A 225 21.55 -11.86 -8.03
C GLN A 225 20.32 -12.23 -7.17
N PRO A 226 20.47 -12.32 -5.84
CA PRO A 226 19.41 -12.77 -4.95
C PRO A 226 18.23 -11.79 -4.81
N VAL A 227 18.39 -10.54 -5.25
CA VAL A 227 17.34 -9.51 -5.20
C VAL A 227 16.59 -9.41 -6.52
N LEU A 228 17.29 -9.16 -7.63
CA LEU A 228 16.67 -8.90 -8.93
C LEU A 228 16.07 -10.16 -9.56
N ILE A 229 16.72 -11.33 -9.44
CA ILE A 229 16.20 -12.57 -10.06
C ILE A 229 14.83 -12.93 -9.47
N PRO A 230 14.64 -12.99 -8.14
CA PRO A 230 13.30 -13.25 -7.60
C PRO A 230 12.26 -12.23 -8.06
N LEU A 231 12.59 -10.93 -8.10
CA LEU A 231 11.64 -9.93 -8.58
C LEU A 231 11.22 -10.21 -10.03
N LEU A 232 12.19 -10.42 -10.91
CA LEU A 232 11.94 -10.67 -12.32
C LEU A 232 11.17 -11.98 -12.54
N VAL A 233 11.44 -13.03 -11.77
CA VAL A 233 10.70 -14.30 -11.89
C VAL A 233 9.25 -14.21 -11.41
N LEU A 234 8.94 -13.25 -10.53
CA LEU A 234 7.61 -13.11 -9.93
C LEU A 234 6.66 -12.21 -10.73
N VAL A 235 7.18 -11.28 -11.53
CA VAL A 235 6.37 -10.35 -12.33
C VAL A 235 5.55 -11.06 -13.38
N ASP A 236 4.46 -10.42 -13.79
CA ASP A 236 3.54 -10.97 -14.80
C ASP A 236 3.99 -10.64 -16.22
N GLN A 237 4.78 -9.57 -16.40
CA GLN A 237 5.36 -9.18 -17.67
C GLN A 237 6.86 -8.99 -17.54
N TRP A 238 7.61 -9.49 -18.53
CA TRP A 238 9.05 -9.33 -18.57
C TRP A 238 9.40 -7.93 -19.08
N PRO A 239 10.38 -7.25 -18.46
CA PRO A 239 10.86 -6.00 -19.01
C PRO A 239 11.54 -6.26 -20.35
N TRP A 240 11.35 -5.33 -21.29
CA TRP A 240 12.19 -5.23 -22.48
C TRP A 240 12.59 -3.76 -22.67
N PRO A 241 13.86 -3.44 -22.96
CA PRO A 241 14.29 -2.05 -23.08
C PRO A 241 13.51 -1.30 -24.17
N TRP A 242 13.00 -0.13 -23.82
CA TRP A 242 12.23 0.75 -24.70
C TRP A 242 13.04 1.99 -25.07
N ASP A 243 13.13 2.28 -26.37
CA ASP A 243 13.63 3.56 -26.85
C ASP A 243 12.48 4.57 -26.86
N GLY A 244 12.47 5.47 -25.88
CA GLY A 244 11.46 6.51 -25.77
C GLY A 244 11.51 7.57 -26.88
N GLN A 245 12.62 7.71 -27.60
CA GLN A 245 12.71 8.65 -28.73
C GLN A 245 12.12 8.04 -29.99
N GLN A 246 12.48 6.78 -30.26
CA GLN A 246 12.02 6.06 -31.46
C GLN A 246 10.66 5.39 -31.27
N GLN A 247 10.17 5.30 -30.02
CA GLN A 247 8.95 4.60 -29.65
C GLN A 247 8.97 3.14 -30.12
N VAL A 248 10.11 2.46 -29.93
CA VAL A 248 10.29 1.05 -30.28
C VAL A 248 11.07 0.30 -29.20
N TYR A 249 10.84 -1.01 -29.12
CA TYR A 249 11.68 -1.90 -28.33
C TYR A 249 13.10 -1.95 -28.92
N MET A 250 14.12 -1.88 -28.07
CA MET A 250 15.52 -1.96 -28.50
C MET A 250 15.86 -3.37 -28.98
N ASN A 251 16.84 -3.51 -29.88
CA ASN A 251 17.36 -4.82 -30.27
C ASN A 251 18.18 -5.46 -29.15
N CYS A 252 18.08 -6.78 -29.02
CA CYS A 252 18.87 -7.56 -28.08
C CYS A 252 20.32 -7.68 -28.56
N PRO A 253 21.31 -7.41 -27.70
CA PRO A 253 22.72 -7.66 -28.00
C PRO A 253 23.07 -9.15 -28.15
N TRP A 254 22.18 -10.04 -27.73
CA TRP A 254 22.35 -11.49 -27.80
C TRP A 254 21.31 -12.06 -28.76
N ASP A 255 21.77 -12.53 -29.92
CA ASP A 255 20.91 -13.04 -31.00
C ASP A 255 19.94 -14.12 -30.50
N ASP A 256 20.42 -15.03 -29.64
CA ASP A 256 19.65 -16.12 -29.02
C ASP A 256 18.41 -15.66 -28.23
N LEU A 257 18.35 -14.40 -27.84
CA LEU A 257 17.24 -13.82 -27.09
C LEU A 257 16.36 -12.89 -27.93
N GLN A 258 16.77 -12.53 -29.14
CA GLN A 258 16.03 -11.60 -29.99
C GLN A 258 14.63 -12.13 -30.33
N GLU A 259 14.47 -13.45 -30.44
CA GLU A 259 13.16 -14.10 -30.65
C GLU A 259 12.17 -13.87 -29.51
N CYS A 260 12.66 -13.53 -28.30
CA CYS A 260 11.83 -13.25 -27.14
C CYS A 260 11.38 -11.80 -27.06
N ARG A 261 11.75 -10.95 -28.04
CA ARG A 261 11.35 -9.55 -28.09
C ARG A 261 9.81 -9.44 -28.13
N PRO A 262 9.20 -8.61 -27.27
CA PRO A 262 7.76 -8.35 -27.34
C PRO A 262 7.41 -7.68 -28.67
N ASN A 263 6.34 -8.15 -29.30
CA ASN A 263 5.81 -7.57 -30.53
C ASN A 263 4.34 -7.20 -30.34
N TRP A 264 3.94 -6.06 -30.90
CA TRP A 264 2.54 -5.68 -30.98
C TRP A 264 1.87 -6.48 -32.10
N SER A 265 0.70 -7.04 -31.82
CA SER A 265 -0.15 -7.61 -32.85
C SER A 265 -0.91 -6.52 -33.61
N ASP A 266 -1.45 -6.87 -34.78
CA ASP A 266 -2.20 -5.95 -35.63
C ASP A 266 -3.48 -5.40 -34.96
N ASP A 267 -3.98 -6.04 -33.90
CA ASP A 267 -5.14 -5.58 -33.12
C ASP A 267 -4.78 -4.66 -31.94
N GLY A 268 -3.49 -4.31 -31.80
CA GLY A 268 -2.98 -3.47 -30.71
C GLY A 268 -2.75 -4.22 -29.40
N SER A 269 -2.89 -5.55 -29.36
CA SER A 269 -2.54 -6.35 -28.18
C SER A 269 -1.05 -6.73 -28.18
N LEU A 270 -0.43 -6.68 -27.00
CA LEU A 270 0.97 -7.06 -26.81
C LEU A 270 1.12 -8.59 -26.79
N ILE A 271 1.86 -9.15 -27.76
CA ILE A 271 2.23 -10.57 -27.75
C ILE A 271 3.51 -10.72 -26.94
N ILE A 272 3.40 -11.37 -25.78
CA ILE A 272 4.53 -11.71 -24.91
C ILE A 272 4.89 -13.19 -25.13
N ALA A 273 6.18 -13.48 -25.32
CA ALA A 273 6.66 -14.86 -25.38
C ALA A 273 6.26 -15.63 -24.10
N GLN A 274 5.69 -16.83 -24.27
CA GLN A 274 5.22 -17.66 -23.14
C GLN A 274 6.37 -18.19 -22.27
N GLU A 275 7.60 -18.20 -22.78
CA GLU A 275 8.77 -18.67 -22.06
C GLU A 275 9.42 -17.58 -21.20
N CYS A 276 9.86 -17.96 -20.01
CA CYS A 276 10.55 -17.07 -19.08
C CYS A 276 11.90 -16.61 -19.65
N LEU A 277 11.97 -15.35 -20.10
CA LEU A 277 13.19 -14.70 -20.63
C LEU A 277 14.40 -14.87 -19.68
N ILE A 278 14.19 -14.68 -18.38
CA ILE A 278 15.23 -14.85 -17.35
C ILE A 278 15.73 -16.30 -17.27
N GLY A 279 14.85 -17.27 -17.51
CA GLY A 279 15.22 -18.67 -17.63
C GLY A 279 16.17 -18.91 -18.81
N ARG A 280 15.85 -18.37 -19.99
CA ARG A 280 16.72 -18.46 -21.17
C ARG A 280 18.08 -17.78 -20.96
N ILE A 281 18.09 -16.59 -20.37
CA ILE A 281 19.34 -15.88 -20.02
C ILE A 281 20.26 -16.76 -19.16
N ALA A 282 19.70 -17.36 -18.11
CA ALA A 282 20.45 -18.22 -17.22
C ALA A 282 20.90 -19.52 -17.93
N ASP A 283 19.99 -20.18 -18.64
CA ASP A 283 20.26 -21.45 -19.32
C ASP A 283 21.29 -21.31 -20.43
N ALA A 284 21.29 -20.20 -21.19
CA ALA A 284 22.30 -19.88 -22.19
C ALA A 284 23.66 -19.52 -21.58
N GLY A 285 23.71 -19.19 -20.28
CA GLY A 285 24.95 -18.86 -19.57
C GLY A 285 25.47 -17.46 -19.93
N LEU A 286 24.58 -16.55 -20.28
CA LEU A 286 24.92 -15.18 -20.64
C LEU A 286 25.50 -14.40 -19.44
N PRO A 287 26.30 -13.33 -19.68
CA PRO A 287 26.85 -12.52 -18.61
C PRO A 287 25.72 -11.79 -17.87
N LEU A 288 25.33 -12.35 -16.71
CA LEU A 288 24.12 -11.95 -16.01
C LEU A 288 24.07 -10.45 -15.65
N THR A 289 25.20 -9.88 -15.22
CA THR A 289 25.26 -8.45 -14.88
C THR A 289 25.00 -7.58 -16.10
N ASP A 290 25.63 -7.89 -17.23
CA ASP A 290 25.48 -7.11 -18.46
C ASP A 290 24.07 -7.27 -19.04
N THR A 291 23.54 -8.49 -18.98
CA THR A 291 22.19 -8.80 -19.46
C THR A 291 21.13 -8.07 -18.65
N LEU A 292 21.21 -8.10 -17.32
CA LEU A 292 20.27 -7.37 -16.45
C LEU A 292 20.44 -5.85 -16.57
N ALA A 293 21.67 -5.34 -16.73
CA ALA A 293 21.91 -3.91 -16.92
C ALA A 293 21.26 -3.41 -18.22
N TRP A 294 21.38 -4.17 -19.31
CA TRP A 294 20.70 -3.88 -20.57
C TRP A 294 19.18 -3.98 -20.40
N LEU A 295 18.68 -5.12 -19.90
CA LEU A 295 17.25 -5.43 -19.77
C LEU A 295 16.48 -4.40 -18.94
N LEU A 296 17.09 -3.91 -17.85
CA LEU A 296 16.48 -2.98 -16.90
C LEU A 296 16.85 -1.52 -17.19
N GLN A 297 17.60 -1.25 -18.27
CA GLN A 297 18.15 0.06 -18.62
C GLN A 297 18.84 0.74 -17.41
N ALA A 298 19.69 -0.02 -16.72
CA ALA A 298 20.30 0.40 -15.46
C ALA A 298 21.83 0.32 -15.50
N PRO A 299 22.54 1.17 -14.73
CA PRO A 299 23.99 1.09 -14.63
C PRO A 299 24.44 -0.29 -14.13
N ARG A 300 25.46 -0.87 -14.77
CA ARG A 300 26.10 -2.14 -14.34
C ARG A 300 26.49 -2.11 -12.85
N THR A 301 26.94 -0.95 -12.37
CA THR A 301 27.35 -0.77 -10.97
C THR A 301 26.18 -0.92 -10.00
N ALA A 302 24.97 -0.50 -10.37
CA ALA A 302 23.76 -0.66 -9.57
C ALA A 302 23.31 -2.14 -9.53
N VAL A 303 23.35 -2.83 -10.67
CA VAL A 303 23.08 -4.27 -10.75
C VAL A 303 24.06 -5.06 -9.89
N ARG A 304 25.38 -4.80 -10.03
CA ARG A 304 26.41 -5.44 -9.18
C ARG A 304 26.18 -5.18 -7.70
N TYR A 305 25.84 -3.94 -7.34
CA TYR A 305 25.54 -3.58 -5.97
C TYR A 305 24.39 -4.40 -5.40
N LEU A 306 23.25 -4.48 -6.10
CA LEU A 306 22.11 -5.28 -5.65
C LEU A 306 22.41 -6.78 -5.58
N GLY A 307 23.33 -7.29 -6.41
CA GLY A 307 23.80 -8.68 -6.33
C GLY A 307 24.56 -8.99 -5.03
N GLN A 308 25.16 -7.98 -4.41
CA GLN A 308 25.86 -8.10 -3.13
C GLN A 308 24.93 -7.89 -1.92
N GLN A 309 23.69 -7.41 -2.15
CA GLN A 309 22.72 -7.18 -1.09
C GLN A 309 21.94 -8.44 -0.75
N ARG A 310 21.49 -8.55 0.49
CA ARG A 310 20.48 -9.55 0.88
C ARG A 310 19.09 -8.95 0.72
N VAL A 311 18.13 -9.77 0.33
CA VAL A 311 16.71 -9.36 0.19
C VAL A 311 16.18 -8.70 1.47
N PHE A 312 16.54 -9.21 2.64
CA PHE A 312 16.15 -8.60 3.93
C PHE A 312 16.73 -7.19 4.11
N ASP A 313 18.00 -6.99 3.73
CA ASP A 313 18.70 -5.72 3.90
C ASP A 313 18.15 -4.64 2.96
N THR A 314 17.57 -5.04 1.82
CA THR A 314 16.90 -4.12 0.87
C THR A 314 15.52 -3.61 1.31
N GLY A 315 15.25 -3.51 2.61
CA GLY A 315 13.96 -3.02 3.12
C GLY A 315 12.79 -3.94 2.79
N SER A 316 13.07 -5.25 2.65
CA SER A 316 12.14 -6.26 2.14
C SER A 316 11.71 -5.99 0.68
N ALA A 317 12.65 -5.93 -0.26
CA ALA A 317 12.43 -5.66 -1.69
C ALA A 317 11.18 -6.36 -2.29
N LEU A 318 10.95 -7.63 -1.96
CA LEU A 318 9.79 -8.39 -2.47
C LEU A 318 8.43 -7.81 -2.06
N THR A 319 8.35 -7.09 -0.93
CA THR A 319 7.12 -6.40 -0.51
C THR A 319 6.77 -5.22 -1.41
N ARG A 320 7.73 -4.74 -2.21
CA ARG A 320 7.56 -3.61 -3.12
C ARG A 320 6.85 -3.99 -4.40
N ILE A 321 6.76 -5.28 -4.76
CA ILE A 321 5.98 -5.74 -5.92
C ILE A 321 4.54 -5.21 -5.86
N ASN A 322 3.90 -5.28 -4.70
CA ASN A 322 2.54 -4.78 -4.52
C ASN A 322 2.43 -3.24 -4.48
N ARG A 323 3.53 -2.52 -4.23
CA ARG A 323 3.53 -1.05 -4.09
C ARG A 323 3.91 -0.32 -5.39
N GLU A 324 4.89 -0.85 -6.12
CA GLU A 324 5.34 -0.28 -7.40
C GLU A 324 4.55 -0.83 -8.59
N GLY A 325 3.79 -1.91 -8.38
CA GLY A 325 3.06 -2.60 -9.42
C GLY A 325 3.88 -3.78 -9.99
N PRO A 326 3.20 -4.79 -10.53
CA PRO A 326 3.85 -5.99 -11.06
C PRO A 326 4.68 -5.73 -12.31
N GLU A 327 4.56 -4.57 -12.96
CA GLU A 327 5.25 -4.26 -14.22
C GLU A 327 6.64 -3.61 -14.02
N GLY A 328 6.94 -3.09 -12.83
CA GLY A 328 8.19 -2.36 -12.56
C GLY A 328 8.68 -2.36 -11.11
N PRO A 329 8.70 -3.49 -10.39
CA PRO A 329 8.99 -3.53 -8.95
C PRO A 329 10.47 -3.28 -8.58
N TRP A 330 11.34 -3.05 -9.56
CA TRP A 330 12.77 -2.84 -9.38
C TRP A 330 13.19 -1.37 -9.54
N HIS A 331 12.33 -0.48 -10.05
CA HIS A 331 12.75 0.88 -10.42
C HIS A 331 13.33 1.64 -9.23
N ARG A 332 12.66 1.61 -8.08
CA ARG A 332 13.17 2.32 -6.89
C ARG A 332 14.42 1.66 -6.30
N LEU A 333 14.53 0.33 -6.39
CA LEU A 333 15.73 -0.41 -5.96
C LEU A 333 16.94 -0.03 -6.81
N LEU A 334 16.78 -0.02 -8.13
CA LEU A 334 17.82 0.39 -9.07
C LEU A 334 18.19 1.86 -8.89
N LEU A 335 17.22 2.72 -8.61
CA LEU A 335 17.46 4.11 -8.27
C LEU A 335 18.35 4.21 -7.03
N GLY A 336 17.96 3.60 -5.90
CA GLY A 336 18.76 3.61 -4.67
C GLY A 336 20.15 3.01 -4.85
N ALA A 337 20.28 1.96 -5.67
CA ALA A 337 21.54 1.34 -6.03
C ALA A 337 22.42 2.22 -6.95
N SER A 338 21.84 3.24 -7.60
CA SER A 338 22.54 4.17 -8.48
C SER A 338 23.04 5.44 -7.78
N LEU A 339 22.73 5.63 -6.48
CA LEU A 339 23.06 6.84 -5.72
C LEU A 339 24.53 6.95 -5.25
N GLY A 340 25.48 6.25 -5.90
CA GLY A 340 26.91 6.34 -5.59
C GLY A 340 27.22 6.18 -4.09
N ASN A 341 27.77 7.24 -3.48
CA ASN A 341 28.13 7.28 -2.05
C ASN A 341 26.93 7.30 -1.09
N ARG A 342 25.71 7.54 -1.60
CA ARG A 342 24.45 7.51 -0.85
C ARG A 342 23.69 6.22 -1.09
N ARG A 343 24.35 5.11 -1.43
CA ARG A 343 23.66 3.81 -1.57
C ARG A 343 23.10 3.36 -0.20
N PRO A 344 21.83 2.95 -0.11
CA PRO A 344 21.31 2.37 1.12
C PRO A 344 21.95 0.99 1.39
N HIS A 345 22.64 0.81 2.52
CA HIS A 345 23.43 -0.40 2.82
C HIS A 345 22.75 -1.40 3.78
N LYS A 346 21.85 -0.92 4.63
CA LYS A 346 21.16 -1.73 5.64
C LYS A 346 19.66 -1.51 5.58
N LYS A 347 18.87 -2.42 6.16
CA LYS A 347 17.41 -2.37 6.15
C LYS A 347 16.82 -1.00 6.51
N ALA A 348 17.35 -0.37 7.57
CA ALA A 348 16.91 0.96 7.99
C ALA A 348 17.16 2.04 6.91
N HIS A 349 18.28 1.98 6.20
CA HIS A 349 18.61 2.95 5.15
C HIS A 349 17.62 2.84 3.99
N TRP A 350 17.32 1.61 3.56
CA TRP A 350 16.32 1.38 2.52
C TRP A 350 14.93 1.87 2.94
N ILE A 351 14.54 1.66 4.21
CA ILE A 351 13.26 2.18 4.73
C ILE A 351 13.22 3.71 4.65
N SER A 352 14.27 4.41 5.11
CA SER A 352 14.36 5.88 5.02
C SER A 352 14.31 6.37 3.57
N PHE A 353 15.09 5.74 2.67
CA PHE A 353 15.11 6.06 1.25
C PHE A 353 13.72 5.88 0.60
N PHE A 354 13.04 4.77 0.88
CA PHE A 354 11.69 4.58 0.34
C PHE A 354 10.68 5.57 0.93
N ALA A 355 10.81 5.94 2.20
CA ALA A 355 9.95 6.93 2.83
C ALA A 355 10.12 8.32 2.17
N LEU A 356 11.34 8.68 1.78
CA LEU A 356 11.61 9.88 0.97
C LEU A 356 10.87 9.79 -0.38
N LEU A 357 11.07 8.70 -1.13
CA LEU A 357 10.42 8.52 -2.44
C LEU A 357 8.88 8.50 -2.38
N ASP A 358 8.32 7.97 -1.29
CA ASP A 358 6.87 7.91 -1.06
C ASP A 358 6.28 9.32 -0.82
N LYS A 359 7.07 10.28 -0.32
CA LYS A 359 6.64 11.68 -0.08
C LYS A 359 6.87 12.62 -1.26
N ILE A 360 7.83 12.32 -2.12
CA ILE A 360 8.21 13.22 -3.23
C ILE A 360 7.10 13.29 -4.30
N PRO A 361 6.77 14.50 -4.80
CA PRO A 361 5.81 14.71 -5.88
C PRO A 361 6.10 13.86 -7.12
N TYR A 362 5.05 13.45 -7.83
CA TYR A 362 5.20 12.72 -9.09
C TYR A 362 6.01 13.54 -10.12
N GLN A 363 5.74 14.85 -10.20
CA GLN A 363 6.40 15.78 -11.11
C GLN A 363 7.91 15.82 -10.86
N LEU A 364 8.35 15.82 -9.59
CA LEU A 364 9.78 15.76 -9.29
C LEU A 364 10.39 14.43 -9.75
N ARG A 365 9.71 13.31 -9.49
CA ARG A 365 10.19 11.97 -9.90
C ARG A 365 10.27 11.80 -11.41
N GLU A 366 9.29 12.32 -12.13
CA GLU A 366 9.22 12.24 -13.60
C GLU A 366 10.32 13.07 -14.27
N GLN A 367 10.57 14.29 -13.77
CA GLN A 367 11.51 15.22 -14.40
C GLN A 367 12.97 14.99 -13.94
N THR A 368 13.19 14.36 -12.79
CA THR A 368 14.55 14.13 -12.27
C THR A 368 15.19 12.90 -12.90
N GLN A 369 16.18 13.13 -13.77
CA GLN A 369 17.00 12.06 -14.34
C GLN A 369 18.25 11.76 -13.49
N ASP A 370 18.89 12.78 -12.91
CA ASP A 370 20.08 12.63 -12.07
C ASP A 370 19.77 12.91 -10.59
N TRP A 371 19.50 11.84 -9.86
CA TRP A 371 19.23 11.92 -8.42
C TRP A 371 20.47 12.23 -7.57
N ASN A 372 21.68 11.96 -8.07
CA ASN A 372 22.89 12.35 -7.35
C ASN A 372 23.04 13.87 -7.34
N ARG A 373 22.68 14.52 -8.45
CA ARG A 373 22.61 15.98 -8.54
C ARG A 373 21.50 16.57 -7.69
N LEU A 374 20.28 16.01 -7.76
CA LEU A 374 19.17 16.45 -6.90
C LEU A 374 19.57 16.44 -5.42
N LEU A 375 20.21 15.37 -4.95
CA LEU A 375 20.61 15.23 -3.55
C LEU A 375 21.99 15.82 -3.23
N SER A 376 22.54 16.66 -4.11
CA SER A 376 23.80 17.34 -3.85
C SER A 376 23.67 18.29 -2.65
N GLY A 377 24.63 18.21 -1.71
CA GLY A 377 24.58 18.95 -0.45
C GLY A 377 23.62 18.37 0.60
N CYS A 378 22.90 17.28 0.33
CA CYS A 378 22.16 16.52 1.35
C CYS A 378 23.09 15.53 2.07
N PRO A 379 22.70 15.03 3.27
CA PRO A 379 23.44 13.98 3.97
C PRO A 379 23.73 12.77 3.08
N THR A 380 24.81 12.06 3.39
CA THR A 380 25.14 10.79 2.71
C THR A 380 24.62 9.57 3.46
N ASP A 381 24.47 9.66 4.79
CA ASP A 381 23.92 8.58 5.61
C ASP A 381 22.39 8.68 5.68
N TRP A 382 21.70 7.59 5.36
CA TRP A 382 20.25 7.45 5.44
C TRP A 382 19.71 7.34 6.87
N SER A 383 20.58 7.25 7.85
CA SER A 383 20.25 7.31 9.27
C SER A 383 20.19 8.75 9.81
N ASP A 384 20.54 9.75 8.99
CA ASP A 384 20.51 11.16 9.37
C ASP A 384 19.07 11.63 9.69
N PRO A 385 18.84 12.33 10.83
CA PRO A 385 17.51 12.76 11.24
C PRO A 385 16.93 13.90 10.39
N SER A 386 17.68 14.47 9.43
CA SER A 386 17.18 15.52 8.53
C SER A 386 16.38 14.98 7.34
N TRP A 387 16.47 13.69 6.99
CA TRP A 387 15.73 13.11 5.86
C TRP A 387 14.21 13.34 5.89
N PRO A 388 13.52 13.24 7.05
CA PRO A 388 12.11 13.59 7.12
C PRO A 388 11.81 15.04 6.73
N GLN A 389 12.67 15.99 7.15
CA GLN A 389 12.53 17.40 6.80
C GLN A 389 12.79 17.62 5.31
N ILE A 390 13.88 17.05 4.76
CA ILE A 390 14.19 17.10 3.32
C ILE A 390 13.01 16.59 2.49
N ALA A 391 12.37 15.51 2.93
CA ALA A 391 11.20 14.96 2.25
C ALA A 391 9.97 15.87 2.32
N ASP A 392 9.77 16.56 3.44
CA ASP A 392 8.70 17.55 3.59
C ASP A 392 8.97 18.78 2.72
N ASP A 393 10.20 19.28 2.69
CA ASP A 393 10.59 20.45 1.87
C ASP A 393 10.43 20.15 0.36
N LEU A 394 10.81 18.95 -0.09
CA LEU A 394 10.60 18.53 -1.49
C LEU A 394 9.11 18.31 -1.82
N ARG A 395 8.27 17.96 -0.83
CA ARG A 395 6.82 17.81 -1.01
C ARG A 395 6.16 19.16 -1.23
N ASP A 396 6.66 20.22 -0.61
CA ASP A 396 6.11 21.57 -0.71
C ASP A 396 6.26 22.14 -2.15
N LEU A 397 7.08 21.53 -3.01
CA LEU A 397 7.09 21.77 -4.46
C LEU A 397 5.72 21.56 -5.13
N ASN A 398 4.84 20.72 -4.58
CA ASN A 398 3.47 20.58 -5.07
C ASN A 398 2.71 21.91 -5.08
N GLU A 399 3.04 22.83 -4.18
CA GLU A 399 2.36 24.13 -4.10
C GLU A 399 2.62 24.97 -5.35
N LEU A 400 3.82 24.94 -5.92
CA LEU A 400 4.11 25.60 -7.19
C LEU A 400 3.23 25.05 -8.31
N PHE A 401 3.11 23.73 -8.42
CA PHE A 401 2.30 23.10 -9.47
C PHE A 401 0.80 23.33 -9.28
N ASN A 402 0.31 23.31 -8.04
CA ASN A 402 -1.11 23.50 -7.75
C ASN A 402 -1.60 24.93 -8.02
N ASN A 403 -0.69 25.92 -8.08
CA ASN A 403 -1.01 27.31 -8.34
C ASN A 403 -0.83 27.73 -9.81
N ILE A 404 -0.41 26.81 -10.70
CA ILE A 404 -0.34 27.04 -12.15
C ILE A 404 -1.45 26.22 -12.82
N ASP A 405 -2.28 26.87 -13.62
CA ASP A 405 -3.30 26.20 -14.42
C ASP A 405 -3.15 26.64 -15.89
N GLN A 406 -2.82 25.67 -16.75
CA GLN A 406 -2.56 25.87 -18.17
C GLN A 406 -3.76 26.43 -18.93
N SER A 407 -4.98 26.22 -18.42
CA SER A 407 -6.20 26.73 -19.06
C SER A 407 -6.30 28.27 -19.02
N TYR A 408 -5.47 28.95 -18.21
CA TYR A 408 -5.49 30.40 -18.05
C TYR A 408 -4.56 31.18 -18.98
N GLY A 409 -3.89 30.52 -19.93
CA GLY A 409 -3.22 31.18 -21.05
C GLY A 409 -1.79 30.71 -21.35
N PRO A 410 -1.14 31.30 -22.38
CA PRO A 410 0.19 30.91 -22.84
C PRO A 410 1.27 31.08 -21.76
N ASP A 411 1.17 32.11 -20.91
CA ASP A 411 2.16 32.37 -19.86
C ASP A 411 2.19 31.26 -18.81
N ALA A 412 1.03 30.67 -18.48
CA ALA A 412 0.94 29.52 -17.57
C ALA A 412 1.56 28.26 -18.17
N CYS A 413 1.36 28.03 -19.48
CA CYS A 413 2.02 26.95 -20.21
C CYS A 413 3.55 27.12 -20.23
N GLU A 414 4.03 28.34 -20.46
CA GLU A 414 5.46 28.67 -20.44
C GLU A 414 6.07 28.48 -19.04
N ALA A 415 5.40 28.98 -18.01
CA ALA A 415 5.82 28.85 -16.62
C ALA A 415 5.98 27.38 -16.22
N LEU A 416 5.00 26.54 -16.58
CA LEU A 416 5.08 25.11 -16.30
C LEU A 416 6.26 24.44 -17.04
N LYS A 417 6.49 24.81 -18.31
CA LYS A 417 7.61 24.28 -19.10
C LYS A 417 8.95 24.65 -18.47
N LYS A 418 9.12 25.91 -18.06
CA LYS A 418 10.33 26.39 -17.36
C LYS A 418 10.51 25.69 -16.02
N LEU A 419 9.43 25.55 -15.24
CA LEU A 419 9.48 24.85 -13.95
C LEU A 419 9.92 23.38 -14.10
N LYS A 420 9.36 22.64 -15.07
CA LYS A 420 9.77 21.26 -15.37
C LYS A 420 11.25 21.18 -15.76
N SER A 421 11.71 22.08 -16.63
CA SER A 421 13.11 22.16 -17.06
C SER A 421 14.06 22.48 -15.90
N PHE A 422 13.69 23.42 -15.04
CA PHE A 422 14.45 23.77 -13.84
C PHE A 422 14.59 22.55 -12.92
N ILE A 423 13.46 21.90 -12.60
CA ILE A 423 13.44 20.73 -11.71
C ILE A 423 14.34 19.61 -12.22
N GLY A 424 14.36 19.34 -13.52
CA GLY A 424 15.20 18.30 -14.11
C GLY A 424 16.71 18.49 -13.90
N THR A 425 17.15 19.70 -13.54
CA THR A 425 18.57 20.04 -13.36
C THR A 425 18.89 20.69 -12.01
N ALA A 426 17.91 20.92 -11.16
CA ALA A 426 18.08 21.60 -9.87
C ALA A 426 18.61 20.65 -8.77
N THR A 427 19.33 21.23 -7.80
CA THR A 427 19.61 20.57 -6.53
C THR A 427 18.48 20.78 -5.54
N TYR A 428 18.42 19.96 -4.50
CA TYR A 428 17.50 20.10 -3.36
C TYR A 428 17.50 21.53 -2.82
N HIS A 429 18.68 22.09 -2.55
CA HIS A 429 18.81 23.44 -2.00
C HIS A 429 18.26 24.53 -2.94
N GLN A 430 18.42 24.35 -4.25
CA GLN A 430 17.85 25.27 -5.24
C GLN A 430 16.32 25.18 -5.30
N ILE A 431 15.77 23.95 -5.21
CA ILE A 431 14.32 23.73 -5.16
C ILE A 431 13.74 24.37 -3.90
N VAL A 432 14.33 24.11 -2.73
CA VAL A 432 13.87 24.70 -1.46
C VAL A 432 13.95 26.22 -1.51
N SER A 433 15.04 26.79 -2.03
CA SER A 433 15.16 28.24 -2.18
C SER A 433 14.09 28.83 -3.12
N LEU A 434 13.70 28.10 -4.18
CA LEU A 434 12.62 28.52 -5.06
C LEU A 434 11.26 28.45 -4.35
N VAL A 435 10.99 27.38 -3.61
CA VAL A 435 9.76 27.20 -2.83
C VAL A 435 9.64 28.29 -1.75
N ASP A 436 10.70 28.53 -0.97
CA ASP A 436 10.72 29.59 0.05
C ASP A 436 10.47 30.98 -0.56
N ALA A 437 11.10 31.27 -1.71
CA ALA A 437 10.88 32.52 -2.42
C ALA A 437 9.45 32.63 -2.97
N PHE A 438 8.88 31.52 -3.43
CA PHE A 438 7.50 31.46 -3.90
C PHE A 438 6.51 31.66 -2.75
N HIS A 439 6.77 31.09 -1.57
CA HIS A 439 5.95 31.32 -0.37
C HIS A 439 5.90 32.79 0.00
N LEU A 440 7.01 33.51 -0.10
CA LEU A 440 7.04 34.96 0.12
C LEU A 440 6.28 35.71 -0.98
N ALA A 441 6.50 35.38 -2.25
CA ALA A 441 5.83 36.03 -3.37
C ALA A 441 4.31 35.84 -3.36
N MET A 442 3.83 34.69 -2.90
CA MET A 442 2.41 34.40 -2.73
C MET A 442 1.73 35.37 -1.76
N ILE A 443 2.45 35.89 -0.76
CA ILE A 443 1.96 36.91 0.16
C ILE A 443 1.72 38.20 -0.62
N ASP A 444 2.74 38.67 -1.32
CA ASP A 444 2.69 39.93 -2.08
C ASP A 444 1.62 39.89 -3.18
N ILE A 445 1.48 38.77 -3.90
CA ILE A 445 0.45 38.56 -4.92
C ILE A 445 -0.95 38.67 -4.32
N ARG A 446 -1.18 38.06 -3.15
CA ARG A 446 -2.48 38.11 -2.48
C ARG A 446 -2.80 39.51 -1.97
N GLU A 447 -1.85 40.16 -1.30
CA GLU A 447 -2.02 41.53 -0.81
C GLU A 447 -2.36 42.50 -1.96
N ALA A 448 -1.69 42.36 -3.11
CA ALA A 448 -1.98 43.16 -4.30
C ALA A 448 -3.39 42.89 -4.87
N LEU A 449 -3.81 41.63 -4.95
CA LEU A 449 -5.15 41.27 -5.43
C LEU A 449 -6.26 41.70 -4.46
N ASP A 450 -6.03 41.63 -3.16
CA ASP A 450 -6.95 42.12 -2.12
C ASP A 450 -7.07 43.64 -2.12
N ALA A 451 -5.96 44.36 -2.30
CA ALA A 451 -5.98 45.80 -2.45
C ALA A 451 -6.78 46.25 -3.69
N ALA A 452 -6.76 45.44 -4.76
CA ALA A 452 -7.51 45.71 -5.99
C ALA A 452 -9.00 45.33 -5.91
N ASP A 453 -9.44 44.53 -4.92
CA ASP A 453 -10.82 44.08 -4.77
C ASP A 453 -11.44 44.53 -3.43
N SER A 454 -12.23 45.60 -3.47
CA SER A 454 -12.90 46.18 -2.29
C SER A 454 -13.84 45.22 -1.55
N GLN A 455 -14.29 44.13 -2.19
CA GLN A 455 -15.23 43.17 -1.59
C GLN A 455 -14.58 42.24 -0.56
N THR A 456 -13.25 42.03 -0.66
CA THR A 456 -12.49 41.11 0.21
C THR A 456 -12.41 41.54 1.68
N LYS A 457 -12.66 42.83 1.97
CA LYS A 457 -12.71 43.38 3.33
C LYS A 457 -14.04 43.08 4.04
N THR A 458 -15.12 42.88 3.29
CA THR A 458 -16.48 42.80 3.84
C THR A 458 -16.78 41.47 4.54
N ASP A 459 -16.12 40.38 4.16
CA ASP A 459 -16.33 39.02 4.68
C ASP A 459 -15.15 38.47 5.50
N SER A 460 -14.14 39.31 5.80
CA SER A 460 -12.92 38.93 6.53
C SER A 460 -13.18 38.31 7.91
N LEU A 461 -14.27 38.68 8.57
CA LEU A 461 -14.70 38.18 9.88
C LEU A 461 -15.83 37.15 9.79
N THR A 462 -16.30 36.78 8.59
CA THR A 462 -17.38 35.81 8.41
C THR A 462 -16.88 34.41 8.71
N PRO A 463 -17.37 33.72 9.75
CA PRO A 463 -16.83 32.41 10.12
C PRO A 463 -17.35 31.29 9.21
N TRP A 464 -16.51 30.30 8.89
CA TRP A 464 -16.98 29.01 8.40
C TRP A 464 -17.53 28.15 9.54
N ARG A 465 -18.28 27.09 9.20
CA ARG A 465 -18.80 26.13 10.19
C ARG A 465 -17.66 25.51 11.02
N PRO A 466 -17.54 25.72 12.34
CA PRO A 466 -16.42 25.17 13.10
C PRO A 466 -16.51 23.65 13.30
N LEU A 467 -15.37 23.01 13.61
CA LEU A 467 -15.26 21.65 14.14
C LEU A 467 -15.68 21.60 15.61
N LEU A 468 -15.35 22.58 16.46
CA LEU A 468 -15.75 22.54 17.88
C LEU A 468 -17.15 23.16 18.07
N ILE A 469 -18.04 22.46 18.78
CA ILE A 469 -19.44 22.89 18.99
C ILE A 469 -19.56 23.99 20.06
N SER A 470 -18.70 23.98 21.08
CA SER A 470 -18.66 24.98 22.16
C SER A 470 -17.36 25.75 22.07
N ASN A 471 -17.42 27.07 21.85
CA ASN A 471 -16.33 27.73 21.13
C ASN A 471 -15.91 29.13 21.61
N ASP A 472 -16.23 29.50 22.87
CA ASP A 472 -15.81 30.79 23.45
C ASP A 472 -14.62 30.69 24.42
N THR A 473 -14.06 29.49 24.64
CA THR A 473 -12.91 29.31 25.55
C THR A 473 -11.77 28.56 24.86
N SER A 474 -10.57 29.14 24.88
CA SER A 474 -9.34 28.49 24.42
C SER A 474 -9.12 27.20 25.21
N LEU A 475 -8.84 26.08 24.53
CA LEU A 475 -8.56 24.81 25.20
C LEU A 475 -7.15 24.86 25.81
N ILE A 476 -7.05 24.76 27.13
CA ILE A 476 -5.76 24.77 27.82
C ILE A 476 -5.27 23.33 28.01
N SER A 477 -4.15 23.00 27.38
CA SER A 477 -3.49 21.71 27.52
C SER A 477 -2.77 21.60 28.88
N PRO A 478 -2.45 20.38 29.36
CA PRO A 478 -1.78 20.17 30.65
C PRO A 478 -0.41 20.85 30.78
N ASN A 479 0.22 21.23 29.66
CA ASN A 479 1.50 21.94 29.66
C ASN A 479 1.34 23.46 29.49
N GLY A 480 0.13 23.99 29.70
CA GLY A 480 -0.20 25.42 29.73
C GLY A 480 -0.40 26.06 28.36
N LEU A 481 -0.22 25.34 27.25
CA LEU A 481 -0.47 25.87 25.91
C LEU A 481 -1.95 25.89 25.58
N GLN A 482 -2.38 26.95 24.89
CA GLN A 482 -3.75 27.18 24.43
C GLN A 482 -3.93 26.59 23.03
N ILE A 483 -5.08 26.00 22.74
CA ILE A 483 -5.45 25.50 21.43
C ILE A 483 -6.74 26.21 21.01
N VAL A 484 -6.66 26.91 19.88
CA VAL A 484 -7.70 27.82 19.37
C VAL A 484 -8.06 27.40 17.95
N GLU A 485 -9.36 27.27 17.68
CA GLU A 485 -9.83 27.05 16.31
C GLU A 485 -9.82 28.37 15.53
N LEU A 486 -9.22 28.37 14.34
CA LEU A 486 -9.25 29.48 13.40
C LEU A 486 -10.52 29.34 12.55
N LYS A 487 -11.35 30.38 12.50
CA LYS A 487 -12.73 30.27 12.00
C LYS A 487 -13.03 31.21 10.84
N CYS A 488 -12.23 32.23 10.62
CA CYS A 488 -12.46 33.22 9.56
C CYS A 488 -11.15 33.62 8.86
N PRO A 489 -11.22 34.27 7.69
CA PRO A 489 -10.04 34.75 6.98
C PRO A 489 -9.12 35.65 7.81
N ALA A 490 -9.68 36.52 8.68
CA ALA A 490 -8.89 37.38 9.56
C ALA A 490 -8.04 36.58 10.56
N ASP A 491 -8.56 35.45 11.07
CA ASP A 491 -7.79 34.55 11.94
C ASP A 491 -6.59 33.97 11.20
N LEU A 492 -6.79 33.55 9.93
CA LEU A 492 -5.71 32.98 9.12
C LEU A 492 -4.67 34.04 8.77
N TYR A 493 -5.10 35.26 8.46
CA TYR A 493 -4.19 36.38 8.21
C TYR A 493 -3.37 36.72 9.46
N ALA A 494 -3.98 36.79 10.65
CA ALA A 494 -3.27 37.01 11.89
C ALA A 494 -2.28 35.87 12.21
N GLU A 495 -2.70 34.62 12.01
CA GLU A 495 -1.84 33.45 12.18
C GLU A 495 -0.66 33.45 11.19
N HIS A 496 -0.93 33.80 9.94
CA HIS A 496 0.07 33.97 8.89
C HIS A 496 1.10 35.03 9.26
N ARG A 497 0.67 36.21 9.71
CA ARG A 497 1.58 37.29 10.14
C ARG A 497 2.43 36.88 11.34
N ALA A 498 1.89 36.06 12.25
CA ALA A 498 2.61 35.59 13.43
C ALA A 498 3.65 34.50 13.09
N LEU A 499 3.31 33.56 12.20
CA LEU A 499 4.13 32.39 11.90
C LEU A 499 4.93 32.52 10.59
N GLY A 500 4.61 33.47 9.72
CA GLY A 500 5.27 33.68 8.42
C GLY A 500 5.15 32.46 7.51
N HIS A 501 3.95 31.89 7.39
CA HIS A 501 3.71 30.64 6.67
C HIS A 501 2.30 30.58 6.05
N CYS A 502 2.08 29.79 5.00
CA CYS A 502 1.01 29.99 3.98
C CYS A 502 -0.44 29.67 4.39
N ILE A 503 -0.78 29.74 5.69
CA ILE A 503 -2.11 29.39 6.21
C ILE A 503 -3.22 30.36 5.80
N ASP A 504 -2.88 31.61 5.48
CA ASP A 504 -3.79 32.66 4.99
C ASP A 504 -4.58 32.28 3.72
N GLY A 505 -4.06 31.32 2.94
CA GLY A 505 -4.72 30.85 1.70
C GLY A 505 -5.67 29.68 1.85
N TYR A 506 -5.91 29.23 3.08
CA TYR A 506 -6.73 28.04 3.33
C TYR A 506 -8.22 28.38 3.53
N ASP A 507 -8.58 29.65 3.48
CA ASP A 507 -9.95 30.15 3.58
C ASP A 507 -10.88 29.47 2.56
N TYR A 508 -10.49 29.40 1.28
CA TYR A 508 -11.30 28.76 0.24
C TYR A 508 -11.57 27.28 0.56
N SER A 509 -10.51 26.54 0.96
CA SER A 509 -10.62 25.14 1.37
C SER A 509 -11.49 24.97 2.62
N ALA A 510 -11.41 25.90 3.57
CA ALA A 510 -12.22 25.88 4.79
C ALA A 510 -13.70 26.12 4.49
N TYR A 511 -14.03 27.13 3.66
CA TYR A 511 -15.41 27.41 3.23
C TYR A 511 -15.98 26.33 2.33
N ARG A 512 -15.17 25.67 1.51
CA ARG A 512 -15.61 24.52 0.71
C ARG A 512 -15.92 23.28 1.57
N GLY A 513 -15.51 23.31 2.84
CA GLY A 513 -15.69 22.19 3.77
C GLY A 513 -14.61 21.12 3.68
N ASN A 514 -13.44 21.43 3.10
CA ASN A 514 -12.36 20.46 2.96
C ASN A 514 -11.49 20.35 4.22
N CYS A 515 -11.33 21.44 4.98
CA CYS A 515 -10.41 21.48 6.13
C CYS A 515 -10.90 22.34 7.30
N ARG A 516 -10.34 22.09 8.50
CA ARG A 516 -10.45 22.94 9.69
C ARG A 516 -9.08 23.22 10.27
N LEU A 517 -8.90 24.42 10.79
CA LEU A 517 -7.59 24.99 11.10
C LEU A 517 -7.51 25.35 12.58
N PHE A 518 -6.38 25.03 13.21
CA PHE A 518 -6.17 25.27 14.64
C PHE A 518 -4.82 25.93 14.87
N SER A 519 -4.75 26.76 15.90
CA SER A 519 -3.52 27.39 16.38
C SER A 519 -3.19 26.88 17.78
N VAL A 520 -1.92 26.56 18.01
CA VAL A 520 -1.34 26.31 19.33
C VAL A 520 -0.63 27.58 19.77
N ARG A 521 -1.06 28.14 20.89
CA ARG A 521 -0.62 29.46 21.38
C ARG A 521 -0.04 29.39 22.79
N GLU A 522 0.86 30.30 23.08
CA GLU A 522 1.30 30.63 24.44
C GLU A 522 1.02 32.10 24.69
N ASN A 523 0.21 32.40 25.72
CA ASN A 523 -0.17 33.78 26.07
C ASN A 523 -0.69 34.60 24.88
N GLY A 524 -1.49 33.98 24.00
CA GLY A 524 -2.01 34.61 22.79
C GLY A 524 -1.04 34.65 21.59
N GLN A 525 0.23 34.29 21.75
CA GLN A 525 1.20 34.22 20.66
C GLN A 525 1.16 32.84 19.98
N SER A 526 1.00 32.83 18.65
CA SER A 526 1.01 31.60 17.84
C SER A 526 2.38 30.94 17.81
N LEU A 527 2.42 29.64 18.11
CA LEU A 527 3.62 28.80 18.04
C LEU A 527 3.59 27.86 16.84
N THR A 528 2.39 27.35 16.52
CA THR A 528 2.16 26.42 15.41
C THR A 528 0.70 26.44 15.02
N SER A 529 0.41 26.12 13.76
CA SER A 529 -0.93 25.85 13.29
C SER A 529 -1.05 24.45 12.67
N ALA A 530 -2.27 23.91 12.71
CA ALA A 530 -2.60 22.58 12.26
C ALA A 530 -3.75 22.62 11.25
N GLU A 531 -3.66 21.79 10.23
CA GLU A 531 -4.76 21.53 9.30
C GLU A 531 -5.31 20.12 9.53
N ILE A 532 -6.62 20.05 9.70
CA ILE A 532 -7.37 18.81 9.84
C ILE A 532 -8.30 18.67 8.64
N GLN A 533 -8.30 17.50 8.02
CA GLN A 533 -9.19 17.14 6.92
C GLN A 533 -9.94 15.84 7.21
N MET A 534 -10.95 15.54 6.41
CA MET A 534 -11.55 14.20 6.38
C MET A 534 -10.74 13.28 5.45
N ASN A 535 -10.48 12.06 5.87
CA ASN A 535 -9.78 11.07 5.06
C ASN A 535 -10.67 10.52 3.94
N GLU A 536 -10.06 9.81 2.98
CA GLU A 536 -10.76 9.24 1.81
C GLU A 536 -11.93 8.31 2.20
N SER A 537 -11.85 7.64 3.35
CA SER A 537 -12.93 6.77 3.83
C SER A 537 -14.21 7.51 4.23
N ALA A 538 -14.17 8.84 4.35
CA ALA A 538 -15.34 9.68 4.56
C ALA A 538 -16.08 10.03 3.26
N TRP A 539 -15.44 9.87 2.10
CA TRP A 539 -16.00 10.32 0.83
C TRP A 539 -17.21 9.46 0.43
N GLY A 540 -18.39 10.08 0.33
CA GLY A 540 -19.65 9.40 0.00
C GLY A 540 -20.39 8.77 1.19
N GLU A 541 -19.88 8.91 2.42
CA GLU A 541 -20.61 8.51 3.62
C GLU A 541 -21.70 9.53 4.00
N THR A 542 -22.77 9.05 4.63
CA THR A 542 -23.83 9.94 5.15
C THR A 542 -23.39 10.60 6.46
N LEU A 543 -23.89 11.80 6.75
CA LEU A 543 -23.53 12.58 7.96
C LEU A 543 -23.67 11.76 9.26
N GLU A 544 -24.71 10.92 9.35
CA GLU A 544 -24.98 10.03 10.49
C GLU A 544 -23.89 8.97 10.75
N LYS A 545 -23.11 8.63 9.72
CA LYS A 545 -22.03 7.64 9.80
C LYS A 545 -20.66 8.28 10.02
N LEU A 546 -20.55 9.60 9.89
CA LEU A 546 -19.31 10.30 10.13
C LEU A 546 -19.00 10.29 11.62
N THR A 547 -17.79 9.86 11.97
CA THR A 547 -17.29 9.87 13.36
C THR A 547 -15.88 10.46 13.40
N PRO A 548 -15.34 10.81 14.58
CA PRO A 548 -14.00 11.37 14.71
C PRO A 548 -12.89 10.52 14.07
N LYS A 549 -13.13 9.21 13.85
CA LYS A 549 -12.18 8.31 13.19
C LYS A 549 -11.83 8.74 11.76
N HIS A 550 -12.72 9.47 11.09
CA HIS A 550 -12.51 9.96 9.72
C HIS A 550 -11.65 11.21 9.64
N LEU A 551 -11.40 11.91 10.75
CA LEU A 551 -10.52 13.08 10.76
C LEU A 551 -9.04 12.67 10.73
N VAL A 552 -8.24 13.39 9.97
CA VAL A 552 -6.78 13.24 9.90
C VAL A 552 -6.11 14.62 9.96
N THR A 553 -4.94 14.68 10.61
CA THR A 553 -4.06 15.85 10.52
C THR A 553 -3.30 15.78 9.21
N THR A 554 -3.53 16.75 8.32
CA THR A 554 -2.80 16.85 7.05
C THR A 554 -1.43 17.49 7.27
N GLN A 555 -1.37 18.49 8.14
CA GLN A 555 -0.12 19.17 8.49
C GLN A 555 -0.17 19.82 9.87
N LEU A 556 1.02 19.97 10.47
CA LEU A 556 1.29 20.72 11.69
C LEU A 556 2.56 21.53 11.44
N ARG A 557 2.45 22.86 11.32
CA ARG A 557 3.53 23.75 10.88
C ARG A 557 3.72 24.89 11.87
N GLY A 558 4.97 25.27 12.12
CA GLY A 558 5.37 26.38 12.98
C GLY A 558 5.95 27.53 12.16
N LEU A 559 6.75 28.37 12.82
CA LEU A 559 7.42 29.52 12.21
C LEU A 559 8.12 29.13 10.88
N ARG A 560 7.78 29.82 9.80
CA ARG A 560 8.29 29.61 8.43
C ARG A 560 8.14 28.17 7.94
N ASN A 561 6.92 27.61 8.06
CA ASN A 561 6.57 26.25 7.61
C ASN A 561 7.37 25.10 8.26
N ARG A 562 8.10 25.35 9.36
CA ARG A 562 8.88 24.31 10.03
C ARG A 562 7.99 23.32 10.77
N THR A 563 8.23 22.02 10.58
CA THR A 563 7.50 20.99 11.33
C THR A 563 7.97 20.98 12.80
N PRO A 564 7.07 21.04 13.80
CA PRO A 564 7.46 20.94 15.20
C PRO A 564 8.20 19.63 15.49
N LYS A 565 9.24 19.69 16.33
CA LYS A 565 9.99 18.50 16.72
C LYS A 565 9.06 17.51 17.45
N PRO A 566 9.07 16.21 17.11
CA PRO A 566 8.33 15.19 17.85
C PRO A 566 8.69 15.21 19.34
N GLY A 567 7.68 15.13 20.21
CA GLY A 567 7.83 15.19 21.67
C GLY A 567 8.08 16.60 22.24
N SER A 568 8.17 17.64 21.40
CA SER A 568 8.25 19.03 21.87
C SER A 568 7.02 19.42 22.70
N ARG A 569 7.09 20.54 23.42
CA ARG A 569 5.95 21.05 24.21
C ARG A 569 4.72 21.30 23.33
N VAL A 570 4.93 21.86 22.14
CA VAL A 570 3.88 22.11 21.13
C VAL A 570 3.30 20.80 20.60
N ASP A 571 4.15 19.84 20.19
CA ASP A 571 3.67 18.54 19.71
C ASP A 571 2.86 17.81 20.79
N ARG A 572 3.33 17.78 22.04
CA ARG A 572 2.59 17.17 23.15
C ARG A 572 1.23 17.84 23.42
N ALA A 573 1.14 19.16 23.30
CA ALA A 573 -0.13 19.86 23.43
C ALA A 573 -1.10 19.48 22.30
N TYR A 574 -0.60 19.42 21.06
CA TYR A 574 -1.40 19.03 19.90
C TYR A 574 -1.87 17.57 19.98
N GLN A 575 -0.99 16.63 20.34
CA GLN A 575 -1.34 15.22 20.51
C GLN A 575 -2.38 15.02 21.62
N TRP A 576 -2.28 15.78 22.72
CA TRP A 576 -3.30 15.76 23.78
C TRP A 576 -4.67 16.19 23.25
N PHE A 577 -4.74 17.27 22.48
CA PHE A 577 -5.98 17.73 21.86
C PHE A 577 -6.55 16.69 20.89
N TRP A 578 -5.69 16.12 20.06
CA TRP A 578 -6.09 15.09 19.11
C TRP A 578 -6.63 13.84 19.81
N ALA A 579 -6.00 13.42 20.92
CA ALA A 579 -6.48 12.31 21.73
C ALA A 579 -7.91 12.57 22.26
N LYS A 580 -8.21 13.80 22.70
CA LYS A 580 -9.55 14.18 23.17
C LYS A 580 -10.62 14.18 22.07
N ILE A 581 -10.26 14.59 20.85
CA ILE A 581 -11.15 14.44 19.68
C ILE A 581 -11.43 12.96 19.43
N LYS A 582 -10.39 12.11 19.44
CA LYS A 582 -10.53 10.68 19.13
C LYS A 582 -11.26 9.89 20.22
N SER A 583 -11.14 10.28 21.49
CA SER A 583 -11.86 9.67 22.60
C SER A 583 -13.33 10.10 22.68
N GLY A 584 -13.73 11.17 21.97
CA GLY A 584 -15.07 11.74 22.04
C GLY A 584 -15.31 12.65 23.24
N GLU A 585 -14.24 13.00 23.99
CA GLU A 585 -14.32 13.96 25.10
C GLU A 585 -14.64 15.39 24.63
N LEU A 586 -14.30 15.72 23.39
CA LEU A 586 -14.66 17.00 22.77
C LEU A 586 -15.86 16.81 21.85
N ALA A 587 -16.90 17.60 22.07
CA ALA A 587 -18.06 17.66 21.18
C ALA A 587 -17.66 18.32 19.86
N ILE A 588 -17.76 17.56 18.77
CA ILE A 588 -17.35 18.00 17.44
C ILE A 588 -18.50 18.03 16.43
N ASN A 589 -18.39 18.94 15.47
CA ASN A 589 -19.26 19.08 14.32
C ASN A 589 -18.51 18.61 13.05
N LEU A 590 -19.07 17.59 12.39
CA LEU A 590 -18.56 17.04 11.14
C LEU A 590 -19.37 17.52 9.92
N GLU A 591 -20.34 18.42 10.11
CA GLU A 591 -21.10 19.03 9.03
C GLU A 591 -20.37 20.25 8.49
N TRP A 592 -19.65 20.05 7.39
CA TRP A 592 -18.83 21.08 6.72
C TRP A 592 -19.38 21.35 5.31
N PRO A 593 -20.49 22.10 5.17
CA PRO A 593 -21.07 22.39 3.86
C PRO A 593 -20.20 23.35 3.05
N ASP A 594 -20.34 23.31 1.72
CA ASP A 594 -19.73 24.29 0.83
C ASP A 594 -20.45 25.64 0.95
N GLN A 595 -19.76 26.63 1.51
CA GLN A 595 -20.24 28.00 1.72
C GLN A 595 -19.70 28.97 0.65
N THR A 596 -18.84 28.51 -0.27
CA THR A 596 -18.14 29.39 -1.21
C THR A 596 -19.08 30.18 -2.11
N LEU A 597 -20.21 29.58 -2.51
CA LEU A 597 -21.24 30.21 -3.35
C LEU A 597 -21.92 31.42 -2.68
N SER A 598 -21.88 31.49 -1.35
CA SER A 598 -22.49 32.59 -0.58
C SER A 598 -21.52 33.72 -0.23
N MET A 599 -20.22 33.55 -0.52
CA MET A 599 -19.19 34.52 -0.14
C MET A 599 -18.84 35.44 -1.30
N SER A 600 -18.97 36.75 -1.09
CA SER A 600 -18.64 37.79 -2.07
C SER A 600 -17.23 37.68 -2.62
N ARG A 601 -16.24 37.29 -1.80
CA ARG A 601 -14.84 37.15 -2.25
C ARG A 601 -14.62 36.02 -3.27
N TYR A 602 -15.56 35.08 -3.41
CA TYR A 602 -15.49 33.96 -4.38
C TYR A 602 -16.55 34.04 -5.48
N THR A 603 -17.46 35.02 -5.44
CA THR A 603 -18.41 35.26 -6.54
C THR A 603 -17.75 35.97 -7.73
N ASN A 604 -16.59 36.61 -7.52
CA ASN A 604 -15.75 37.13 -8.59
C ASN A 604 -14.98 36.00 -9.30
N ARG A 605 -15.55 35.52 -10.42
CA ARG A 605 -15.02 34.40 -11.22
C ARG A 605 -13.60 34.61 -11.74
N ASN A 606 -13.12 35.85 -11.84
CA ASN A 606 -11.80 36.17 -12.40
C ASN A 606 -10.68 36.13 -11.37
N ARG A 607 -10.96 36.14 -10.06
CA ARG A 607 -9.92 36.22 -9.02
C ARG A 607 -8.95 35.04 -9.04
N LYS A 608 -9.47 33.82 -9.21
CA LYS A 608 -8.64 32.61 -9.31
C LYS A 608 -7.75 32.63 -10.55
N GLN A 609 -8.28 33.12 -11.66
CA GLN A 609 -7.54 33.29 -12.90
C GLN A 609 -6.41 34.33 -12.73
N LEU A 610 -6.72 35.49 -12.14
CA LEU A 610 -5.72 36.54 -11.87
C LEU A 610 -4.62 36.06 -10.93
N HIS A 611 -4.97 35.30 -9.90
CA HIS A 611 -4.00 34.69 -8.99
C HIS A 611 -3.08 33.71 -9.74
N ALA A 612 -3.64 32.79 -10.52
CA ALA A 612 -2.85 31.83 -11.29
C ALA A 612 -1.96 32.52 -12.36
N GLN A 613 -2.45 33.60 -12.97
CA GLN A 613 -1.67 34.42 -13.91
C GLN A 613 -0.50 35.11 -13.19
N ALA A 614 -0.73 35.76 -12.05
CA ALA A 614 0.32 36.38 -11.26
C ALA A 614 1.38 35.37 -10.78
N CYS A 615 0.96 34.17 -10.37
CA CYS A 615 1.89 33.08 -10.05
C CYS A 615 2.73 32.65 -11.27
N ALA A 616 2.09 32.49 -12.44
CA ALA A 616 2.78 32.12 -13.68
C ALA A 616 3.78 33.19 -14.11
N GLU A 617 3.40 34.47 -14.05
CA GLU A 617 4.28 35.61 -14.32
C GLU A 617 5.50 35.62 -13.39
N TRP A 618 5.28 35.43 -12.08
CA TRP A 618 6.38 35.38 -11.11
C TRP A 618 7.35 34.24 -11.44
N ILE A 619 6.84 33.04 -11.74
CA ILE A 619 7.67 31.88 -12.11
C ILE A 619 8.45 32.16 -13.39
N ASN A 620 7.79 32.71 -14.41
CA ASN A 620 8.44 33.09 -15.66
C ASN A 620 9.57 34.08 -15.41
N GLN A 621 9.33 35.15 -14.65
CA GLN A 621 10.35 36.15 -14.33
C GLN A 621 11.51 35.56 -13.52
N ARG A 622 11.20 34.68 -12.55
CA ARG A 622 12.20 34.08 -11.66
C ARG A 622 13.10 33.09 -12.40
N LEU A 623 12.52 32.26 -13.25
CA LEU A 623 13.24 31.20 -13.97
C LEU A 623 13.80 31.65 -15.33
N SER A 624 13.49 32.85 -15.81
CA SER A 624 14.14 33.43 -17.00
C SER A 624 15.53 34.02 -16.72
N LYS A 625 15.91 34.15 -15.44
CA LYS A 625 17.22 34.69 -15.00
C LYS A 625 18.25 33.60 -14.69
N THR A 626 17.89 32.34 -14.89
CA THR A 626 18.70 31.12 -14.69
C THR A 626 18.83 30.39 -16.01
#